data_AF-A0AA50TSR2-F1
#
_entry.id   AF-A0AA50TSR2-F1
#
_cell.length_a   1.000
_cell.length_b   1.000
_cell.length_c   1.000
_cell.angle_alpha   90.00
_cell.angle_beta   90.00
_cell.angle_gamma   90.00
#
_symmetry.space_group_name_H-M   'P 1'
#
loop_
_entity.id
_entity.type
_entity.pdbx_description
1 polymer ?
#
loop_
_entity_poly.entity_id
_entity_poly.type
_entity_poly.pdbx_seq_one_letter_code
_entity_poly.pdbx_strand_id
1 'polypeptide(L)'
;KFGIPLGITSVVVVGGLSREDQGFKLRLGCEIVIATPGRLIDVLENRYLVLNRCTYVVLDEADRMIDMGFEPDVQKILEFMPVTNIKPDSDAAEDASVLLANYNTKKKYRQTVMFTATMPPAVERLARTYLRRPAIVYIGSVGKPVDRTEQVVYLIGENEKRKRLTEILQRNVDPPIIIFVNQKKGADVLAKGLEKLGFNACTLHG
;
A
#
# COMPACT_ATOMS: atom_id res chain seq x y z
N LYS A 1 13.23 9.23 8.04
CA LYS A 1 12.67 9.87 9.25
C LYS A 1 12.85 9.02 10.51
N PHE A 2 12.34 7.78 10.54
CA PHE A 2 12.46 6.91 11.73
C PHE A 2 13.79 6.17 11.87
N GLY A 3 14.36 5.66 10.76
CA GLY A 3 15.59 4.87 10.83
C GLY A 3 16.86 5.67 11.13
N ILE A 4 16.98 6.88 10.56
CA ILE A 4 18.20 7.71 10.65
C ILE A 4 18.62 7.99 12.11
N PRO A 5 17.73 8.43 13.02
CA PRO A 5 18.10 8.63 14.43
C PRO A 5 18.54 7.36 15.16
N LEU A 6 18.17 6.18 14.65
CA LEU A 6 18.48 4.87 15.22
C LEU A 6 19.69 4.19 14.55
N GLY A 7 20.34 4.85 13.59
CA GLY A 7 21.41 4.25 12.79
C GLY A 7 20.94 3.13 11.86
N ILE A 8 19.64 3.08 11.54
CA ILE A 8 19.05 2.10 10.62
C ILE A 8 19.01 2.70 9.21
N THR A 9 19.65 2.02 8.27
CA THR A 9 19.71 2.40 6.86
C THR A 9 18.60 1.71 6.06
N SER A 10 18.10 2.42 5.05
CA SER A 10 17.04 1.92 4.18
C SER A 10 17.32 2.24 2.72
N VAL A 11 17.05 1.29 1.82
CA VAL A 11 17.19 1.47 0.37
C VAL A 11 15.83 1.27 -0.31
N VAL A 12 15.54 2.14 -1.29
CA VAL A 12 14.31 2.07 -2.10
C VAL A 12 14.64 1.41 -3.44
N VAL A 13 13.85 0.40 -3.80
CA VAL A 13 14.03 -0.45 -4.98
C VAL A 13 12.76 -0.41 -5.85
N VAL A 14 12.67 0.57 -6.74
CA VAL A 14 11.45 0.85 -7.53
C VAL A 14 11.75 1.17 -9.00
N GLY A 15 10.70 1.09 -9.82
CA GLY A 15 10.71 1.52 -11.23
C GLY A 15 11.02 3.02 -11.39
N GLY A 16 11.40 3.44 -12.60
CA GLY A 16 11.68 4.85 -12.93
C GLY A 16 13.04 5.39 -12.45
N LEU A 17 13.79 4.62 -11.67
CA LEU A 17 15.14 4.97 -11.23
C LEU A 17 16.21 4.08 -11.88
N SER A 18 17.44 4.60 -11.99
CA SER A 18 18.61 3.88 -12.51
C SER A 18 18.82 2.57 -11.74
N ARG A 19 19.06 1.48 -12.48
CA ARG A 19 19.34 0.15 -11.90
C ARG A 19 20.72 0.12 -11.27
N GLU A 20 21.71 0.78 -11.87
CA GLU A 20 23.08 0.83 -11.38
C GLU A 20 23.17 1.56 -10.03
N ASP A 21 22.50 2.71 -9.89
CA ASP A 21 22.49 3.47 -8.64
C ASP A 21 21.84 2.68 -7.50
N GLN A 22 20.73 2.00 -7.79
CA GLN A 22 20.05 1.15 -6.82
C GLN A 22 20.92 -0.05 -6.43
N GLY A 23 21.57 -0.69 -7.42
CA GLY A 23 22.52 -1.78 -7.18
C GLY A 23 23.72 -1.34 -6.34
N PHE A 24 24.27 -0.14 -6.59
CA PHE A 24 25.36 0.43 -5.79
C PHE A 24 24.92 0.68 -4.34
N LYS A 25 23.74 1.29 -4.12
CA LYS A 25 23.19 1.50 -2.77
C LYS A 25 22.98 0.20 -2.02
N LEU A 26 22.52 -0.86 -2.69
CA LEU A 26 22.37 -2.18 -2.08
C LEU A 26 23.71 -2.81 -1.68
N ARG A 27 24.78 -2.59 -2.46
CA ARG A 27 26.14 -3.07 -2.14
C ARG A 27 26.75 -2.43 -0.90
N LEU A 28 26.32 -1.22 -0.53
CA LEU A 28 26.73 -0.57 0.71
C LEU A 28 26.15 -1.26 1.96
N GLY A 29 25.20 -2.19 1.78
CA GLY A 29 24.47 -2.83 2.86
C GLY A 29 23.29 -1.96 3.32
N CYS A 30 22.19 -2.63 3.68
CA CYS A 30 21.08 -1.95 4.35
C CYS A 30 20.30 -2.88 5.28
N GLU A 31 19.66 -2.29 6.29
CA GLU A 31 18.77 -3.01 7.21
C GLU A 31 17.36 -3.18 6.64
N ILE A 32 16.87 -2.21 5.87
CA ILE A 32 15.50 -2.19 5.34
C ILE A 32 15.51 -1.96 3.82
N VAL A 33 14.80 -2.79 3.08
CA VAL A 33 14.52 -2.58 1.64
C VAL A 33 13.03 -2.30 1.46
N ILE A 34 12.70 -1.21 0.78
CA ILE A 34 11.34 -0.85 0.38
C ILE A 34 11.27 -1.01 -1.14
N ALA A 35 10.39 -1.86 -1.67
CA ALA A 35 10.42 -2.21 -3.08
C ALA A 35 9.05 -2.42 -3.72
N THR A 36 8.98 -2.24 -5.04
CA THR A 36 7.86 -2.74 -5.86
C THR A 36 8.16 -4.15 -6.38
N PRO A 37 7.15 -5.04 -6.53
CA PRO A 37 7.38 -6.46 -6.84
C PRO A 37 8.29 -6.70 -8.06
N GLY A 38 7.94 -6.11 -9.21
CA GLY A 38 8.71 -6.32 -10.43
C GLY A 38 10.18 -5.88 -10.32
N ARG A 39 10.46 -4.73 -9.69
CA ARG A 39 11.85 -4.27 -9.51
C ARG A 39 12.61 -5.11 -8.47
N LEU A 40 11.92 -5.61 -7.44
CA LEU A 40 12.55 -6.47 -6.44
C LEU A 40 12.98 -7.81 -7.06
N ILE A 41 12.16 -8.41 -7.93
CA ILE A 41 12.51 -9.64 -8.64
C ILE A 41 13.74 -9.44 -9.50
N ASP A 42 13.78 -8.37 -10.31
CA ASP A 42 14.95 -8.05 -11.13
C ASP A 42 16.24 -8.03 -10.28
N VAL A 43 16.17 -7.43 -9.09
CA VAL A 43 17.31 -7.28 -8.18
C VAL A 43 17.71 -8.63 -7.54
N LEU A 44 16.75 -9.48 -7.21
CA LEU A 44 16.99 -10.81 -6.64
C LEU A 44 17.56 -11.78 -7.68
N GLU A 45 17.01 -11.80 -8.90
CA GLU A 45 17.48 -12.67 -9.99
C GLU A 45 18.91 -12.34 -10.41
N ASN A 46 19.24 -11.05 -10.49
CA ASN A 46 20.59 -10.58 -10.80
C ASN A 46 21.54 -10.61 -9.59
N ARG A 47 21.09 -11.09 -8.42
CA ARG A 47 21.87 -11.21 -7.18
C ARG A 47 22.46 -9.89 -6.68
N TYR A 48 21.82 -8.76 -6.98
CA TYR A 48 22.15 -7.48 -6.36
C TYR A 48 21.73 -7.41 -4.89
N LEU A 49 20.76 -8.25 -4.50
CA LEU A 49 20.29 -8.44 -3.13
C LEU A 49 20.08 -9.93 -2.87
N VAL A 50 20.25 -10.36 -1.61
CA VAL A 50 19.86 -11.69 -1.13
C VAL A 50 19.08 -11.56 0.19
N LEU A 51 18.13 -12.46 0.43
CA LEU A 51 17.21 -12.38 1.57
C LEU A 51 17.57 -13.35 2.72
N ASN A 52 18.80 -13.86 2.76
CA ASN A 52 19.23 -14.88 3.72
C ASN A 52 19.05 -14.50 5.20
N ARG A 53 19.07 -13.20 5.52
CA ARG A 53 18.87 -12.67 6.88
C ARG A 53 17.50 -12.02 7.08
N CYS A 54 16.63 -12.08 6.07
CA CYS A 54 15.32 -11.46 6.14
C CYS A 54 14.43 -12.20 7.14
N THR A 55 14.08 -11.52 8.23
CA THR A 55 13.21 -12.03 9.31
C THR A 55 11.91 -11.23 9.41
N TYR A 56 11.69 -10.27 8.51
CA TYR A 56 10.51 -9.43 8.51
C TYR A 56 10.05 -9.17 7.08
N VAL A 57 8.80 -9.51 6.77
CA VAL A 57 8.20 -9.36 5.45
C VAL A 57 6.93 -8.53 5.59
N VAL A 58 6.73 -7.55 4.72
CA VAL A 58 5.53 -6.73 4.68
C VAL A 58 4.97 -6.74 3.27
N LEU A 59 3.69 -7.07 3.14
CA LEU A 59 2.90 -6.91 1.93
C LEU A 59 1.90 -5.78 2.20
N ASP A 60 2.13 -4.61 1.62
CA ASP A 60 1.26 -3.45 1.79
C ASP A 60 0.34 -3.29 0.57
N GLU A 61 -0.91 -2.86 0.77
CA GLU A 61 -1.95 -2.81 -0.26
C GLU A 61 -2.03 -4.09 -1.12
N ALA A 62 -2.11 -5.26 -0.45
CA ALA A 62 -2.03 -6.56 -1.13
C ALA A 62 -3.14 -6.77 -2.17
N ASP A 63 -4.34 -6.25 -1.94
CA ASP A 63 -5.43 -6.22 -2.93
C ASP A 63 -5.05 -5.47 -4.21
N ARG A 64 -4.44 -4.29 -4.09
CA ARG A 64 -3.94 -3.57 -5.27
C ARG A 64 -2.84 -4.32 -6.00
N MET A 65 -1.96 -5.02 -5.29
CA MET A 65 -0.95 -5.86 -5.97
C MET A 65 -1.62 -6.93 -6.83
N ILE A 66 -2.69 -7.55 -6.34
CA ILE A 66 -3.47 -8.52 -7.12
C ILE A 66 -4.16 -7.84 -8.30
N ASP A 67 -4.81 -6.69 -8.10
CA ASP A 67 -5.49 -5.95 -9.17
C ASP A 67 -4.54 -5.53 -10.30
N MET A 68 -3.27 -5.25 -9.95
CA MET A 68 -2.21 -4.94 -10.90
C MET A 68 -1.58 -6.18 -11.55
N GLY A 69 -2.02 -7.39 -11.18
CA GLY A 69 -1.54 -8.64 -11.74
C GLY A 69 -0.20 -9.12 -11.18
N PHE A 70 0.25 -8.58 -10.03
CA PHE A 70 1.53 -8.95 -9.41
C PHE A 70 1.48 -10.23 -8.55
N GLU A 71 0.38 -11.00 -8.56
CA GLU A 71 0.31 -12.29 -7.83
C GLU A 71 1.50 -13.22 -8.17
N PRO A 72 1.86 -13.45 -9.45
CA PRO A 72 2.99 -14.31 -9.79
C PRO A 72 4.33 -13.76 -9.31
N ASP A 73 4.51 -12.43 -9.42
CA ASP A 73 5.71 -11.73 -8.98
C ASP A 73 5.93 -11.90 -7.47
N VAL A 74 4.88 -11.65 -6.68
CA VAL A 74 4.95 -11.80 -5.23
C VAL A 74 5.24 -13.26 -4.87
N GLN A 75 4.56 -14.24 -5.47
CA GLN A 75 4.86 -15.65 -5.24
C GLN A 75 6.33 -16.00 -5.53
N LYS A 76 6.89 -15.50 -6.63
CA LYS A 76 8.29 -15.71 -7.00
C LYS A 76 9.26 -15.08 -6.00
N ILE A 77 8.97 -13.90 -5.46
CA ILE A 77 9.78 -13.27 -4.40
C ILE A 77 9.88 -14.18 -3.17
N LEU A 78 8.80 -14.88 -2.82
CA LEU A 78 8.79 -15.79 -1.68
C LEU A 78 9.77 -16.96 -1.85
N GLU A 79 10.02 -17.42 -3.08
CA GLU A 79 10.96 -18.50 -3.37
C GLU A 79 12.41 -18.12 -3.05
N PHE A 80 12.74 -16.83 -3.07
CA PHE A 80 14.05 -16.33 -2.64
C PHE A 80 14.21 -16.24 -1.12
N MET A 81 13.13 -16.41 -0.35
CA MET A 81 13.18 -16.37 1.10
C MET A 81 13.65 -17.71 1.68
N PRO A 82 14.47 -17.71 2.74
CA PRO A 82 14.80 -18.94 3.45
C PRO A 82 13.54 -19.65 3.95
N VAL A 83 13.43 -20.95 3.68
CA VAL A 83 12.34 -21.79 4.19
C VAL A 83 12.55 -22.19 5.66
N THR A 84 13.79 -22.13 6.15
CA THR A 84 14.18 -22.60 7.49
C THR A 84 13.77 -21.66 8.62
N ASN A 85 13.43 -20.41 8.32
CA ASN A 85 12.98 -19.45 9.32
C ASN A 85 11.46 -19.23 9.30
N ILE A 86 10.68 -20.08 8.63
CA ILE A 86 9.22 -20.01 8.71
C ILE A 86 8.71 -20.52 10.07
N LYS A 87 7.63 -19.91 10.59
CA LYS A 87 6.95 -20.42 11.79
C LYS A 87 6.40 -21.84 11.54
N PRO A 88 6.38 -22.73 12.55
CA PRO A 88 5.67 -24.00 12.44
C PRO A 88 4.18 -23.75 12.19
N ASP A 89 3.51 -24.69 11.52
CA ASP A 89 2.06 -24.63 11.33
C ASP A 89 1.35 -25.40 12.45
N SER A 90 1.45 -24.87 13.67
CA SER A 90 0.86 -25.45 14.89
C SER A 90 0.37 -24.34 15.81
N ASP A 91 -0.35 -24.70 16.88
CA ASP A 91 -0.85 -23.74 17.88
C ASP A 91 0.29 -22.92 18.54
N ALA A 92 1.54 -23.43 18.49
CA ALA A 92 2.72 -22.68 18.92
C ALA A 92 2.96 -21.39 18.12
N ALA A 93 2.38 -21.25 16.92
CA ALA A 93 2.52 -20.07 16.07
C ALA A 93 1.60 -18.90 16.46
N GLU A 94 0.70 -19.12 17.43
CA GLU A 94 -0.17 -18.09 18.01
C GLU A 94 -0.04 -17.98 19.55
N ASP A 95 0.75 -18.86 20.18
CA ASP A 95 1.08 -18.75 21.59
C ASP A 95 2.05 -17.57 21.85
N ALA A 96 1.58 -16.57 22.59
CA ALA A 96 2.34 -15.36 22.88
C ALA A 96 3.65 -15.62 23.63
N SER A 97 3.67 -16.60 24.55
CA SER A 97 4.86 -16.92 25.36
C SER A 97 5.94 -17.59 24.51
N VAL A 98 5.56 -18.53 23.65
CA VAL A 98 6.44 -19.23 22.72
C VAL A 98 7.01 -18.27 21.68
N LEU A 99 6.15 -17.43 21.10
CA LEU A 99 6.55 -16.43 20.11
C LEU A 99 7.52 -15.41 20.71
N LEU A 100 7.26 -14.90 21.92
CA LEU A 100 8.12 -13.92 22.58
C LEU A 100 9.48 -14.54 22.94
N ALA A 101 9.50 -15.79 23.44
CA ALA A 101 10.73 -16.51 23.71
C ALA A 101 11.57 -16.68 22.43
N ASN A 102 10.95 -17.07 21.30
CA ASN A 102 11.63 -17.21 20.03
C ASN A 102 12.16 -15.87 19.48
N TYR A 103 11.40 -14.79 19.62
CA TYR A 103 11.73 -13.46 19.08
C TYR A 103 13.07 -12.92 19.62
N ASN A 104 13.40 -13.24 20.86
CA ASN A 104 14.64 -12.82 21.54
C ASN A 104 15.86 -13.67 21.16
N THR A 105 15.69 -14.67 20.29
CA THR A 105 16.80 -15.51 19.81
C THR A 105 17.44 -14.96 18.53
N LYS A 106 18.69 -15.37 18.25
CA LYS A 106 19.38 -15.07 16.99
C LYS A 106 18.76 -15.76 15.77
N LYS A 107 18.06 -16.89 15.97
CA LYS A 107 17.42 -17.69 14.91
C LYS A 107 15.89 -17.63 15.06
N LYS A 108 15.37 -16.41 15.16
CA LYS A 108 13.93 -16.17 15.27
C LYS A 108 13.22 -16.51 13.96
N TYR A 109 11.95 -16.91 14.07
CA TYR A 109 11.10 -17.09 12.91
C TYR A 109 10.82 -15.75 12.23
N ARG A 110 10.68 -15.78 10.91
CA ARG A 110 10.23 -14.63 10.14
C ARG A 110 8.82 -14.24 10.57
N GLN A 111 8.60 -12.93 10.66
CA GLN A 111 7.28 -12.35 10.83
C GLN A 111 6.84 -11.76 9.51
N THR A 112 5.58 -12.00 9.17
CA THR A 112 4.99 -11.52 7.93
C THR A 112 3.76 -10.72 8.30
N VAL A 113 3.67 -9.50 7.78
CA VAL A 113 2.52 -8.61 7.95
C VAL A 113 1.91 -8.38 6.56
N MET A 114 0.59 -8.44 6.49
CA MET A 114 -0.16 -8.12 5.28
C MET A 114 -1.17 -7.03 5.61
N PHE A 115 -1.14 -5.94 4.85
CA PHE A 115 -2.14 -4.88 4.87
C PHE A 115 -2.94 -4.92 3.58
N THR A 116 -4.26 -4.85 3.71
CA THR A 116 -5.19 -4.91 2.58
C THR A 116 -6.52 -4.29 3.00
N ALA A 117 -7.19 -3.60 2.08
CA ALA A 117 -8.51 -3.02 2.35
C ALA A 117 -9.62 -4.05 2.11
N THR A 118 -9.40 -5.00 1.20
CA THR A 118 -10.34 -6.05 0.81
C THR A 118 -9.72 -7.44 0.91
N MET A 119 -10.57 -8.48 0.97
CA MET A 119 -10.16 -9.88 1.06
C MET A 119 -10.81 -10.73 -0.05
N PRO A 120 -10.52 -10.46 -1.34
CA PRO A 120 -10.94 -11.37 -2.40
C PRO A 120 -10.18 -12.72 -2.32
N PRO A 121 -10.66 -13.79 -2.98
CA PRO A 121 -10.03 -15.11 -2.91
C PRO A 121 -8.53 -15.14 -3.26
N ALA A 122 -8.07 -14.22 -4.13
CA ALA A 122 -6.66 -14.09 -4.48
C ALA A 122 -5.79 -13.57 -3.31
N VAL A 123 -6.28 -12.57 -2.58
CA VAL A 123 -5.60 -12.08 -1.37
C VAL A 123 -5.62 -13.14 -0.27
N GLU A 124 -6.71 -13.90 -0.14
CA GLU A 124 -6.76 -15.04 0.79
C GLU A 124 -5.74 -16.12 0.45
N ARG A 125 -5.57 -16.47 -0.84
CA ARG A 125 -4.51 -17.40 -1.27
C ARG A 125 -3.13 -16.87 -0.90
N LEU A 126 -2.88 -15.59 -1.19
CA LEU A 126 -1.61 -14.96 -0.85
C LEU A 126 -1.35 -15.02 0.66
N ALA A 127 -2.36 -14.73 1.47
CA ALA A 127 -2.31 -14.81 2.92
C ALA A 127 -1.96 -16.22 3.40
N ARG A 128 -2.60 -17.27 2.86
CA ARG A 128 -2.28 -18.67 3.20
C ARG A 128 -0.84 -19.06 2.86
N THR A 129 -0.32 -18.54 1.76
CA THR A 129 1.06 -18.81 1.33
C THR A 129 2.08 -18.11 2.25
N TYR A 130 1.85 -16.83 2.55
CA TYR A 130 2.80 -15.96 3.25
C TYR A 130 2.74 -16.01 4.77
N LEU A 131 1.54 -16.20 5.32
CA LEU A 131 1.26 -16.11 6.75
C LEU A 131 1.18 -17.51 7.37
N ARG A 132 1.40 -17.56 8.68
CA ARG A 132 1.15 -18.75 9.52
C ARG A 132 0.40 -18.27 10.74
N ARG A 133 -0.82 -18.77 10.92
CA ARG A 133 -1.78 -18.38 11.97
C ARG A 133 -1.80 -16.86 12.25
N PRO A 134 -2.14 -16.03 11.25
CA PRO A 134 -2.12 -14.58 11.42
C PRO A 134 -3.24 -14.13 12.36
N ALA A 135 -2.91 -13.22 13.28
CA ALA A 135 -3.93 -12.40 13.92
C ALA A 135 -4.48 -11.40 12.90
N ILE A 136 -5.80 -11.23 12.87
CA ILE A 136 -6.46 -10.28 11.98
C ILE A 136 -6.90 -9.06 12.79
N VAL A 137 -6.45 -7.88 12.38
CA VAL A 137 -6.79 -6.61 13.00
C VAL A 137 -7.58 -5.79 11.99
N TYR A 138 -8.86 -5.57 12.27
CA TYR A 138 -9.72 -4.70 11.47
C TYR A 138 -9.92 -3.37 12.20
N ILE A 139 -9.71 -2.26 11.49
CA ILE A 139 -10.03 -0.92 11.99
C ILE A 139 -11.32 -0.47 11.30
N GLY A 140 -12.39 -0.27 12.08
CA GLY A 140 -13.71 0.08 11.58
C GLY A 140 -14.67 -1.10 11.51
N SER A 141 -15.85 -0.90 10.89
CA SER A 141 -16.82 -1.97 10.65
C SER A 141 -16.45 -2.70 9.36
N VAL A 142 -16.30 -4.03 9.43
CA VAL A 142 -16.04 -4.89 8.27
C VAL A 142 -17.04 -4.58 7.16
N GLY A 143 -16.54 -4.22 5.98
CA GLY A 143 -17.33 -4.15 4.74
C GLY A 143 -17.98 -2.81 4.38
N LYS A 144 -17.87 -1.73 5.17
CA LYS A 144 -18.63 -0.50 4.88
C LYS A 144 -17.89 0.82 5.18
N PRO A 145 -16.95 1.25 4.32
CA PRO A 145 -16.59 2.67 4.21
C PRO A 145 -17.80 3.51 3.74
N VAL A 146 -18.63 2.89 2.88
CA VAL A 146 -19.80 3.49 2.21
C VAL A 146 -20.89 3.88 3.21
N ASP A 147 -21.16 3.10 4.26
CA ASP A 147 -22.28 3.37 5.18
C ASP A 147 -22.04 4.53 6.17
N ARG A 148 -20.79 5.02 6.31
CA ARG A 148 -20.50 6.16 7.19
C ARG A 148 -20.50 7.50 6.46
N THR A 149 -20.62 7.47 5.14
CA THR A 149 -20.60 8.66 4.31
C THR A 149 -21.96 8.80 3.65
N GLU A 150 -22.70 9.88 3.98
CA GLU A 150 -23.93 10.22 3.27
C GLU A 150 -23.62 10.42 1.78
N GLN A 151 -24.20 9.57 0.93
CA GLN A 151 -24.00 9.60 -0.51
C GLN A 151 -25.28 10.06 -1.17
N VAL A 152 -25.19 11.17 -1.89
CA VAL A 152 -26.31 11.74 -2.64
C VAL A 152 -25.96 11.70 -4.13
N VAL A 153 -26.79 11.00 -4.90
CA VAL A 153 -26.62 10.85 -6.36
C VAL A 153 -27.66 11.71 -7.08
N TYR A 154 -27.19 12.48 -8.07
CA TYR A 154 -28.04 13.26 -8.96
C TYR A 154 -27.97 12.71 -10.38
N LEU A 155 -29.10 12.21 -10.90
CA LEU A 155 -29.26 11.83 -12.30
C LEU A 155 -29.62 13.08 -13.11
N ILE A 156 -28.64 13.68 -13.78
CA ILE A 156 -28.79 14.94 -14.52
C ILE A 156 -28.01 14.91 -15.85
N GLY A 157 -28.41 15.75 -16.80
CA GLY A 157 -27.68 15.92 -18.05
C GLY A 157 -26.34 16.64 -17.85
N GLU A 158 -25.39 16.45 -18.77
CA GLU A 158 -24.04 17.05 -18.69
C GLU A 158 -24.09 18.58 -18.57
N ASN A 159 -25.02 19.21 -19.31
CA ASN A 159 -25.20 20.67 -19.33
C ASN A 159 -25.78 21.21 -18.01
N GLU A 160 -26.39 20.37 -17.19
CA GLU A 160 -27.05 20.75 -15.93
C GLU A 160 -26.12 20.69 -14.73
N LYS A 161 -25.02 19.93 -14.83
CA LYS A 161 -24.03 19.72 -13.74
C LYS A 161 -23.53 21.05 -13.16
N ARG A 162 -23.23 22.03 -14.02
CA ARG A 162 -22.71 23.33 -13.58
C ARG A 162 -23.72 24.09 -12.73
N LYS A 163 -24.99 24.11 -13.15
CA LYS A 163 -26.06 24.77 -12.40
C LYS A 163 -26.27 24.06 -11.06
N ARG A 164 -26.32 22.72 -11.07
CA ARG A 164 -26.53 21.92 -9.86
C ARG A 164 -25.39 22.08 -8.85
N LEU A 165 -24.15 22.12 -9.31
CA LEU A 165 -23.00 22.35 -8.45
C LEU A 165 -23.11 23.71 -7.75
N THR A 166 -23.44 24.77 -8.48
CA THR A 166 -23.61 26.12 -7.89
C THR A 166 -24.71 26.12 -6.82
N GLU A 167 -25.84 25.44 -7.07
CA GLU A 167 -26.92 25.29 -6.08
C GLU A 167 -26.45 24.57 -4.81
N ILE A 168 -25.57 23.57 -4.93
CA ILE A 168 -24.99 22.84 -3.78
C ILE A 168 -24.05 23.77 -3.01
N LEU A 169 -23.18 24.49 -3.71
CA LEU A 169 -22.20 25.39 -3.09
C LEU A 169 -22.86 26.56 -2.34
N GLN A 170 -24.04 27.00 -2.80
CA GLN A 170 -24.81 28.04 -2.13
C GLN A 170 -25.47 27.58 -0.82
N ARG A 171 -25.57 26.26 -0.55
CA ARG A 171 -26.24 25.71 0.63
C ARG A 171 -25.37 25.67 1.90
N ASN A 172 -24.42 26.60 2.07
CA ASN A 172 -23.46 26.64 3.19
C ASN A 172 -22.75 25.28 3.40
N VAL A 173 -21.89 24.92 2.46
CA VAL A 173 -20.99 23.78 2.61
C VAL A 173 -19.76 24.22 3.40
N ASP A 174 -19.36 23.46 4.42
CA ASP A 174 -18.20 23.77 5.24
C ASP A 174 -16.89 23.60 4.45
N PRO A 175 -16.06 24.65 4.27
CA PRO A 175 -14.78 24.54 3.59
C PRO A 175 -13.71 23.88 4.48
N PRO A 176 -12.72 23.16 3.90
CA PRO A 176 -12.51 22.94 2.47
C PRO A 176 -13.30 21.75 1.91
N ILE A 177 -13.72 21.87 0.65
CA ILE A 177 -14.38 20.81 -0.11
C ILE A 177 -13.52 20.36 -1.30
N ILE A 178 -13.73 19.13 -1.79
CA ILE A 178 -13.03 18.57 -2.94
C ILE A 178 -14.04 18.27 -4.06
N ILE A 179 -13.74 18.73 -5.27
CA ILE A 179 -14.53 18.43 -6.47
C ILE A 179 -13.66 17.63 -7.44
N PHE A 180 -13.99 16.35 -7.62
CA PHE A 180 -13.31 15.49 -8.58
C PHE A 180 -13.84 15.70 -9.99
N VAL A 181 -12.94 15.73 -10.97
CA VAL A 181 -13.23 15.81 -12.40
C VAL A 181 -12.32 14.84 -13.15
N ASN A 182 -12.80 14.31 -14.28
CA ASN A 182 -12.09 13.24 -14.99
C ASN A 182 -10.86 13.71 -15.79
N GLN A 183 -10.80 14.99 -16.19
CA GLN A 183 -9.75 15.51 -17.06
C GLN A 183 -9.14 16.80 -16.51
N LYS A 184 -7.81 16.94 -16.66
CA LYS A 184 -7.04 18.14 -16.28
C LYS A 184 -7.64 19.44 -16.82
N LYS A 185 -7.97 19.48 -18.11
CA LYS A 185 -8.62 20.65 -18.73
C LYS A 185 -9.97 20.99 -18.08
N GLY A 186 -10.72 19.97 -17.64
CA GLY A 186 -11.97 20.14 -16.92
C GLY A 186 -11.77 20.81 -15.56
N ALA A 187 -10.70 20.48 -14.84
CA ALA A 187 -10.37 21.08 -13.55
C ALA A 187 -10.10 22.58 -13.69
N ASP A 188 -9.27 22.95 -14.68
CA ASP A 188 -8.91 24.35 -14.91
C ASP A 188 -10.12 25.20 -15.34
N VAL A 189 -10.97 24.66 -16.20
CA VAL A 189 -12.20 25.35 -16.66
C VAL A 189 -13.20 25.51 -15.51
N LEU A 190 -13.35 24.47 -14.68
CA LEU A 190 -14.26 24.51 -13.54
C LEU A 190 -13.80 25.51 -12.48
N ALA A 191 -12.53 25.49 -12.09
CA ALA A 191 -11.98 26.40 -11.09
C ALA A 191 -12.12 27.86 -11.52
N LYS A 192 -11.74 28.21 -12.76
CA LYS A 192 -11.99 29.55 -13.32
C LYS A 192 -13.47 29.94 -13.32
N GLY A 193 -14.35 28.96 -13.54
CA GLY A 193 -15.80 29.15 -13.48
C GLY A 193 -16.30 29.48 -12.07
N LEU A 194 -15.71 28.86 -11.05
CA LEU A 194 -16.03 29.08 -9.63
C LEU A 194 -15.44 30.39 -9.10
N GLU A 195 -14.22 30.74 -9.49
CA GLU A 195 -13.59 32.03 -9.19
C GLU A 195 -14.43 33.20 -9.70
N LYS A 196 -14.97 33.10 -10.92
CA LYS A 196 -15.90 34.09 -11.48
C LYS A 196 -17.21 34.22 -10.70
N LEU A 197 -17.61 33.18 -9.98
CA LEU A 197 -18.78 33.17 -9.10
C LEU A 197 -18.44 33.62 -7.67
N GLY A 198 -17.18 33.99 -7.41
CA GLY A 198 -16.72 34.50 -6.11
C GLY A 198 -16.24 33.43 -5.13
N PHE A 199 -16.08 32.19 -5.57
CA PHE A 199 -15.51 31.12 -4.72
C PHE A 199 -13.99 31.08 -4.81
N ASN A 200 -13.33 30.79 -3.69
CA ASN A 200 -11.89 30.53 -3.65
C ASN A 200 -11.63 29.08 -4.08
N ALA A 201 -11.17 28.89 -5.32
CA ALA A 201 -10.88 27.57 -5.88
C ALA A 201 -9.36 27.35 -6.02
N CYS A 202 -8.88 26.14 -5.72
CA CYS A 202 -7.52 25.70 -6.03
C CYS A 202 -7.59 24.52 -7.00
N THR A 203 -6.70 24.50 -7.99
CA THR A 203 -6.56 23.37 -8.92
C THR A 203 -5.38 22.49 -8.53
N LEU A 204 -5.57 21.17 -8.62
CA LEU A 204 -4.51 20.19 -8.45
C LEU A 204 -4.65 19.14 -9.55
N HIS A 205 -3.60 18.96 -10.33
CA HIS A 205 -3.47 17.90 -11.34
C HIS A 205 -2.00 17.61 -11.60
N GLY A 206 -1.69 16.34 -11.88
CA GLY A 206 -0.36 15.83 -12.24
C GLY A 206 -0.32 15.38 -13.70
#